data_AF-A0A7W0MQH1-F1
#
_entry.id   AF-A0A7W0MQH1-F1
#
_cell.length_a   1.000
_cell.length_b   1.000
_cell.length_c   1.000
_cell.angle_alpha   90.00
_cell.angle_beta   90.00
_cell.angle_gamma   90.00
#
_symmetry.space_group_name_H-M   'P 1'
#
loop_
_entity.id
_entity.type
_entity.pdbx_description
1 polymer ?
#
loop_
_entity_poly.entity_id
_entity_poly.type
_entity_poly.pdbx_seq_one_letter_code
_entity_poly.pdbx_strand_id
1 'polypeptide(L)'
;MCGIVGILGRHEVAPLILESLKRLEYRGYDSAGIATLHEGRLGRRVALGKLIALSDLLVRDPIRGQAGIGHTRWATHGAPSEANAHPHVAGRVAVVHNGIVENFRALRAELEADGRVFASETDTEVVTHLADRALGNDADPLEAVRATLARLEGAFALVFLFEGHPDLMIAARRGSPLAIGYGSGEMYLGSDAMALGPLTHRIAYLEEGDHARLTRAGAEIFDASGAPVRREVHAPPAEAFHAEKGPYKHFMAKEIHEQPSAIAGALGHYLTADRRAVALPGGLDFGAVERLTLVACGTAHYACHVAKYWFESLARL
;
A
#
# COMPACT_ATOMS: atom_id res chain seq x y z
N MET A 1 7.85 -1.69 6.41
CA MET A 1 6.64 -2.04 5.62
C MET A 1 6.89 -1.54 4.20
N CYS A 2 6.56 -2.26 3.14
CA CYS A 2 6.84 -1.73 1.80
C CYS A 2 5.88 -0.57 1.42
N GLY A 3 6.18 0.16 0.33
CA GLY A 3 5.33 1.22 -0.21
C GLY A 3 4.84 0.88 -1.62
N ILE A 4 3.55 1.07 -1.90
CA ILE A 4 2.94 0.93 -3.25
C ILE A 4 2.41 2.28 -3.71
N VAL A 5 2.64 2.59 -4.99
CA VAL A 5 1.98 3.68 -5.71
C VAL A 5 1.52 3.15 -7.07
N GLY A 6 0.30 3.48 -7.49
CA GLY A 6 -0.21 3.25 -8.84
C GLY A 6 -0.83 4.52 -9.39
N ILE A 7 -0.61 4.83 -10.67
CA ILE A 7 -1.18 6.02 -11.32
C ILE A 7 -1.69 5.64 -12.72
N LEU A 8 -2.97 5.93 -12.96
CA LEU A 8 -3.57 6.06 -14.29
C LEU A 8 -3.71 7.56 -14.57
N GLY A 9 -2.73 8.14 -15.24
CA GLY A 9 -2.60 9.58 -15.48
C GLY A 9 -2.87 9.99 -16.92
N ARG A 10 -2.92 11.30 -17.17
CA ARG A 10 -3.03 11.87 -18.53
C ARG A 10 -1.68 12.25 -19.14
N HIS A 11 -0.64 12.23 -18.31
CA HIS A 11 0.73 12.55 -18.67
C HIS A 11 1.69 11.43 -18.23
N GLU A 12 2.97 11.58 -18.54
CA GLU A 12 4.03 10.67 -18.11
C GLU A 12 4.01 10.49 -16.58
N VAL A 13 3.76 9.28 -16.10
CA VAL A 13 3.51 9.03 -14.67
C VAL A 13 4.76 8.72 -13.86
N ALA A 14 5.87 8.33 -14.50
CA ALA A 14 7.08 7.92 -13.80
C ALA A 14 7.63 8.98 -12.81
N PRO A 15 7.68 10.29 -13.15
CA PRO A 15 8.09 11.31 -12.19
C PRO A 15 7.13 11.45 -10.99
N LEU A 16 5.82 11.32 -11.23
CA LEU A 16 4.80 11.40 -10.18
C LEU A 16 4.86 10.20 -9.24
N ILE A 17 5.10 9.01 -9.79
CA ILE A 17 5.31 7.79 -9.00
C ILE A 17 6.57 7.94 -8.14
N LEU A 18 7.69 8.41 -8.71
CA LEU A 18 8.94 8.62 -7.97
C LEU A 18 8.76 9.58 -6.79
N GLU A 19 8.10 10.72 -7.00
CA GLU A 19 7.84 11.69 -5.93
C GLU A 19 6.89 11.13 -4.85
N SER A 20 5.91 10.33 -5.25
CA SER A 20 5.00 9.65 -4.31
C SER A 20 5.73 8.58 -3.49
N LEU A 21 6.63 7.80 -4.10
CA LEU A 21 7.46 6.81 -3.42
C LEU A 21 8.42 7.45 -2.41
N LYS A 22 8.91 8.67 -2.66
CA LYS A 22 9.75 9.42 -1.73
C LYS A 22 9.07 9.65 -0.38
N ARG A 23 7.75 9.82 -0.39
CA ARG A 23 6.93 9.96 0.82
C ARG A 23 6.75 8.64 1.57
N LEU A 24 7.06 7.51 0.93
CA LEU A 24 6.99 6.16 1.49
C LEU A 24 8.37 5.58 1.84
N GLU A 25 9.47 6.30 1.60
CA GLU A 25 10.84 5.81 1.83
C GLU A 25 11.11 5.46 3.30
N TYR A 26 10.39 6.10 4.24
CA TYR A 26 10.46 5.76 5.66
C TYR A 26 9.99 4.33 5.98
N ARG A 27 9.25 3.69 5.07
CA ARG A 27 8.72 2.35 5.26
C ARG A 27 9.65 1.26 4.69
N GLY A 28 10.42 1.55 3.63
CA GLY A 28 11.32 0.61 2.94
C GLY A 28 12.39 1.30 2.08
N TYR A 29 13.62 0.78 2.12
CA TYR A 29 14.80 1.40 1.51
C TYR A 29 15.82 0.40 0.93
N ASP A 30 15.48 -0.88 0.83
CA ASP A 30 16.40 -1.91 0.34
C ASP A 30 16.50 -1.91 -1.19
N SER A 31 15.40 -1.56 -1.87
CA SER A 31 15.32 -1.38 -3.33
C SER A 31 14.06 -0.59 -3.69
N ALA A 32 14.04 0.00 -4.88
CA ALA A 32 12.85 0.65 -5.43
C ALA A 32 12.72 0.39 -6.93
N GLY A 33 11.50 0.51 -7.45
CA GLY A 33 11.27 0.35 -8.88
C GLY A 33 9.95 0.90 -9.38
N ILE A 34 9.87 1.03 -10.70
CA ILE A 34 8.70 1.50 -11.46
C ILE A 34 8.52 0.62 -12.69
N ALA A 35 7.26 0.32 -13.00
CA ALA A 35 6.83 -0.21 -14.28
C ALA A 35 5.76 0.71 -14.87
N THR A 36 5.81 0.92 -16.17
CA THR A 36 4.85 1.76 -16.90
C THR A 36 4.40 1.07 -18.17
N LEU A 37 3.25 1.51 -18.71
CA LEU A 37 2.75 1.09 -20.00
C LEU A 37 2.91 2.23 -21.03
N HIS A 38 3.70 1.99 -22.08
CA HIS A 38 3.90 2.90 -23.20
C HIS A 38 3.59 2.19 -24.51
N GLU A 39 2.71 2.78 -25.33
CA GLU A 39 2.29 2.19 -26.62
C GLU A 39 1.84 0.72 -26.49
N GLY A 40 1.15 0.43 -25.37
CA GLY A 40 0.65 -0.90 -25.07
C GLY A 40 1.71 -1.88 -24.56
N ARG A 41 2.98 -1.49 -24.38
CA ARG A 41 4.07 -2.35 -23.89
C ARG A 41 4.51 -2.00 -22.47
N LEU A 42 4.86 -3.02 -21.70
CA LEU A 42 5.39 -2.85 -20.35
C LEU A 42 6.89 -2.50 -20.38
N GLY A 43 7.26 -1.42 -19.68
CA GLY A 43 8.63 -1.12 -19.31
C GLY A 43 8.83 -1.35 -17.81
N ARG A 44 10.07 -1.63 -17.39
CA ARG A 44 10.46 -1.80 -15.98
C ARG A 44 11.82 -1.17 -15.71
N ARG A 45 11.94 -0.42 -14.61
CA ARG A 45 13.21 0.09 -14.06
C ARG A 45 13.23 -0.19 -12.56
N VAL A 46 14.30 -0.82 -12.10
CA VAL A 46 14.51 -1.12 -10.68
C VAL A 46 15.94 -0.77 -10.30
N ALA A 47 16.14 -0.36 -9.06
CA ALA A 47 17.45 -0.07 -8.51
C ALA A 47 17.56 -0.61 -7.08
N LEU A 48 18.75 -1.10 -6.75
CA LEU A 48 19.08 -1.52 -5.39
C LEU A 48 19.39 -0.30 -4.51
N GLY A 49 19.03 -0.36 -3.23
CA GLY A 49 19.26 0.68 -2.24
C GLY A 49 18.15 1.73 -2.18
N LYS A 50 18.54 2.92 -1.73
CA LYS A 50 17.63 4.04 -1.49
C LYS A 50 17.03 4.57 -2.78
N LEU A 51 15.93 5.31 -2.66
CA LEU A 51 15.16 5.81 -3.81
C LEU A 51 15.98 6.71 -4.74
N ILE A 52 17.02 7.36 -4.24
CA ILE A 52 17.96 8.16 -5.05
C ILE A 52 18.61 7.34 -6.17
N ALA A 53 18.89 6.05 -5.96
CA ALA A 53 19.48 5.19 -7.00
C ALA A 53 18.50 4.98 -8.16
N LEU A 54 17.21 4.83 -7.87
CA LEU A 54 16.16 4.78 -8.88
C LEU A 54 16.00 6.12 -9.60
N SER A 55 16.08 7.24 -8.86
CA SER A 55 16.05 8.58 -9.44
C SER A 55 17.19 8.76 -10.46
N ASP A 56 18.42 8.38 -10.09
CA ASP A 56 19.58 8.47 -10.98
C ASP A 56 19.43 7.56 -12.22
N LEU A 57 18.87 6.37 -12.05
CA LEU A 57 18.57 5.45 -13.15
C LEU A 57 17.57 6.09 -14.14
N LEU A 58 16.50 6.70 -13.65
CA LEU A 58 15.47 7.31 -14.50
C LEU A 58 15.95 8.55 -15.27
N VAL A 59 16.99 9.22 -14.77
CA VAL A 59 17.66 10.31 -15.53
C VAL A 59 18.45 9.74 -16.70
N ARG A 60 19.12 8.59 -16.52
CA ARG A 60 19.98 7.96 -17.55
C ARG A 60 19.18 7.14 -18.55
N ASP A 61 18.16 6.45 -18.08
CA ASP A 61 17.35 5.51 -18.83
C ASP A 61 15.85 5.73 -18.48
N PRO A 62 15.26 6.83 -19.00
CA PRO A 62 13.90 7.22 -18.66
C PRO A 62 12.88 6.19 -19.13
N ILE A 63 11.82 6.04 -18.34
CA ILE A 63 10.70 5.16 -18.65
C ILE A 63 9.44 5.98 -18.94
N ARG A 64 8.81 5.74 -20.09
CA ARG A 64 7.61 6.45 -20.52
C ARG A 64 6.33 5.66 -20.21
N GLY A 65 5.20 6.32 -20.16
CA GLY A 65 3.88 5.72 -20.03
C GLY A 65 2.92 6.59 -19.21
N GLN A 66 1.64 6.49 -19.55
CA GLN A 66 0.54 7.20 -18.87
C GLN A 66 -0.16 6.32 -17.82
N ALA A 67 0.23 5.06 -17.72
CA ALA A 67 -0.19 4.13 -16.68
C ALA A 67 1.07 3.53 -16.05
N GLY A 68 1.10 3.41 -14.72
CA GLY A 68 2.29 2.93 -14.05
C GLY A 68 2.06 2.52 -12.61
N ILE A 69 2.94 1.65 -12.12
CA ILE A 69 3.02 1.20 -10.72
C ILE A 69 4.46 1.34 -10.24
N GLY A 70 4.63 1.67 -8.96
CA GLY A 70 5.92 1.80 -8.32
C GLY A 70 5.92 1.21 -6.92
N HIS A 71 7.12 0.88 -6.46
CA HIS A 71 7.31 0.20 -5.18
C HIS A 71 8.60 0.62 -4.48
N THR A 72 8.55 0.69 -3.15
CA THR A 72 9.72 0.67 -2.26
C THR A 72 9.68 -0.60 -1.41
N ARG A 73 10.78 -1.33 -1.39
CA ARG A 73 10.85 -2.65 -0.76
C ARG A 73 11.61 -2.62 0.56
N TRP A 74 11.07 -3.37 1.52
CA TRP A 74 11.74 -3.88 2.70
C TRP A 74 11.76 -5.40 2.57
N ALA A 75 12.92 -6.01 2.38
CA ALA A 75 13.03 -7.41 2.02
C ALA A 75 12.57 -8.35 3.17
N THR A 76 11.67 -9.29 2.87
CA THR A 76 11.24 -10.36 3.78
C THR A 76 11.64 -11.74 3.23
N HIS A 77 11.39 -11.99 1.94
CA HIS A 77 11.84 -13.18 1.21
C HIS A 77 12.85 -12.80 0.13
N GLY A 78 13.97 -13.54 0.04
CA GLY A 78 15.05 -13.25 -0.91
C GLY A 78 15.90 -12.03 -0.51
N ALA A 79 17.21 -12.13 -0.74
CA ALA A 79 18.12 -11.04 -0.44
C ALA A 79 17.79 -9.78 -1.26
N PRO A 80 18.12 -8.57 -0.78
CA PRO A 80 18.06 -7.36 -1.58
C PRO A 80 18.87 -7.53 -2.88
N SER A 81 18.19 -7.53 -4.02
CA SER A 81 18.76 -7.65 -5.36
C SER A 81 17.82 -7.00 -6.38
N GLU A 82 18.32 -6.63 -7.56
CA GLU A 82 17.47 -6.12 -8.65
C GLU A 82 16.45 -7.16 -9.15
N ALA A 83 16.81 -8.45 -9.09
CA ALA A 83 15.91 -9.55 -9.42
C ALA A 83 14.73 -9.65 -8.45
N ASN A 84 14.98 -9.40 -7.16
CA ASN A 84 13.96 -9.43 -6.10
C ASN A 84 13.24 -8.07 -5.93
N ALA A 85 13.64 -7.02 -6.65
CA ALA A 85 13.03 -5.70 -6.57
C ALA A 85 11.72 -5.66 -7.35
N HIS A 86 10.69 -5.08 -6.74
CA HIS A 86 9.41 -4.85 -7.40
C HIS A 86 9.49 -3.61 -8.33
N PRO A 87 8.63 -3.49 -9.35
CA PRO A 87 7.60 -4.45 -9.77
C PRO A 87 8.15 -5.74 -10.37
N HIS A 88 7.47 -6.87 -10.19
CA HIS A 88 7.74 -8.10 -10.95
C HIS A 88 6.98 -8.08 -12.26
N VAL A 89 7.55 -8.68 -13.32
CA VAL A 89 6.93 -8.78 -14.65
C VAL A 89 7.05 -10.20 -15.14
N ALA A 90 5.94 -10.78 -15.59
CA ALA A 90 5.89 -12.10 -16.24
C ALA A 90 4.90 -12.03 -17.39
N GLY A 91 5.35 -12.37 -18.60
CA GLY A 91 4.55 -12.24 -19.81
C GLY A 91 3.96 -10.83 -19.93
N ARG A 92 2.63 -10.74 -19.91
CA ARG A 92 1.89 -9.47 -20.11
C ARG A 92 1.46 -8.80 -18.81
N VAL A 93 1.94 -9.24 -17.65
CA VAL A 93 1.49 -8.74 -16.34
C VAL A 93 2.65 -8.15 -15.56
N ALA A 94 2.45 -6.98 -14.97
CA ALA A 94 3.35 -6.40 -13.96
C ALA A 94 2.63 -6.27 -12.61
N VAL A 95 3.31 -6.60 -11.51
CA VAL A 95 2.73 -6.60 -10.16
C VAL A 95 3.65 -5.91 -9.16
N VAL A 96 3.06 -5.09 -8.30
CA VAL A 96 3.65 -4.66 -7.03
C VAL A 96 2.87 -5.24 -5.86
N HIS A 97 3.58 -5.58 -4.79
CA HIS A 97 3.04 -6.35 -3.67
C HIS A 97 3.58 -5.84 -2.33
N ASN A 98 2.68 -5.66 -1.36
CA ASN A 98 2.99 -5.48 0.05
C ASN A 98 2.35 -6.62 0.83
N GLY A 99 3.14 -7.40 1.57
CA GLY A 99 2.62 -8.52 2.32
C GLY A 99 3.44 -9.78 2.10
N ILE A 100 2.82 -10.92 2.38
CA ILE A 100 3.39 -12.27 2.22
C ILE A 100 2.32 -13.18 1.63
N VAL A 101 2.66 -13.87 0.55
CA VAL A 101 1.90 -15.03 0.06
C VAL A 101 2.47 -16.28 0.72
N GLU A 102 1.71 -16.89 1.64
CA GLU A 102 2.20 -17.96 2.51
C GLU A 102 2.37 -19.29 1.78
N ASN A 103 1.51 -19.56 0.80
CA ASN A 103 1.54 -20.79 0.00
C ASN A 103 2.37 -20.67 -1.29
N PHE A 104 3.24 -19.65 -1.41
CA PHE A 104 3.99 -19.37 -2.64
C PHE A 104 4.88 -20.52 -3.11
N ARG A 105 5.43 -21.35 -2.21
CA ARG A 105 6.29 -22.48 -2.57
C ARG A 105 5.55 -23.56 -3.35
N ALA A 106 4.32 -23.88 -2.92
CA ALA A 106 3.49 -24.86 -3.61
C ALA A 106 3.07 -24.34 -4.99
N LEU A 107 2.65 -23.07 -5.05
CA LEU A 107 2.29 -22.40 -6.30
C LEU A 107 3.48 -22.28 -7.27
N ARG A 108 4.67 -21.98 -6.76
CA ARG A 108 5.91 -21.93 -7.56
C ARG A 108 6.21 -23.28 -8.19
N ALA A 109 6.19 -24.36 -7.41
CA ALA A 109 6.49 -25.70 -7.90
C ALA A 109 5.52 -26.14 -9.02
N GLU A 110 4.25 -25.79 -8.91
CA GLU A 110 3.26 -26.02 -9.97
C GLU A 110 3.57 -25.22 -11.25
N LEU A 111 3.88 -23.93 -11.12
CA LEU A 111 4.19 -23.07 -12.27
C LEU A 111 5.51 -23.49 -12.96
N GLU A 112 6.50 -23.96 -12.20
CA GLU A 112 7.74 -24.54 -12.74
C GLU A 112 7.46 -25.86 -13.47
N ALA A 113 6.54 -26.69 -12.99
CA ALA A 113 6.10 -27.90 -13.68
C ALA A 113 5.39 -27.60 -15.02
N ASP A 114 4.72 -26.45 -15.12
CA ASP A 114 4.14 -25.92 -16.37
C ASP A 114 5.20 -25.28 -17.31
N GLY A 115 6.48 -25.31 -16.93
CA GLY A 115 7.59 -24.80 -17.73
C GLY A 115 7.90 -23.31 -17.55
N ARG A 116 7.33 -22.64 -16.54
CA ARG A 116 7.66 -21.24 -16.25
C ARG A 116 9.02 -21.14 -15.57
N VAL A 117 9.77 -20.10 -15.94
CA VAL A 117 11.10 -19.81 -15.38
C VAL A 117 10.99 -18.59 -14.49
N PHE A 118 11.44 -18.73 -13.24
CA PHE A 118 11.49 -17.66 -12.24
C PHE A 118 12.87 -17.01 -12.24
N ALA A 119 12.90 -15.68 -12.25
CA ALA A 119 14.12 -14.89 -12.17
C ALA A 119 14.45 -14.46 -10.73
N SER A 120 13.54 -14.65 -9.79
CA SER A 120 13.66 -14.18 -8.41
C SER A 120 13.35 -15.28 -7.39
N GLU A 121 13.53 -14.93 -6.11
CA GLU A 121 13.20 -15.76 -4.97
C GLU A 121 11.92 -15.31 -4.26
N THR A 122 11.23 -14.31 -4.82
CA THR A 122 10.11 -13.66 -4.14
C THR A 122 8.81 -14.41 -4.36
N ASP A 123 7.97 -14.34 -3.33
CA ASP A 123 6.57 -14.75 -3.38
C ASP A 123 5.76 -13.90 -4.37
N THR A 124 6.14 -12.64 -4.58
CA THR A 124 5.49 -11.74 -5.55
C THR A 124 5.59 -12.24 -7.00
N GLU A 125 6.73 -12.79 -7.42
CA GLU A 125 6.89 -13.29 -8.79
C GLU A 125 5.92 -14.44 -9.10
N VAL A 126 5.60 -15.25 -8.09
CA VAL A 126 4.58 -16.31 -8.17
C VAL A 126 3.21 -15.72 -8.51
N VAL A 127 2.83 -14.61 -7.87
CA VAL A 127 1.58 -13.89 -8.17
C VAL A 127 1.58 -13.39 -9.61
N THR A 128 2.69 -12.83 -10.09
CA THR A 128 2.81 -12.32 -11.46
C THR A 128 2.67 -13.44 -12.50
N HIS A 129 3.35 -14.58 -12.30
CA HIS A 129 3.22 -15.73 -13.20
C HIS A 129 1.84 -16.35 -13.16
N LEU A 130 1.20 -16.42 -11.98
CA LEU A 130 -0.13 -16.99 -11.84
C LEU A 130 -1.18 -16.13 -12.55
N ALA A 131 -1.09 -14.80 -12.42
CA ALA A 131 -1.95 -13.86 -13.12
C ALA A 131 -1.75 -13.90 -14.63
N ASP A 132 -0.50 -13.93 -15.11
CA ASP A 132 -0.21 -14.07 -16.54
C ASP A 132 -0.70 -15.41 -17.11
N ARG A 133 -0.62 -16.51 -16.34
CA ARG A 133 -1.18 -17.81 -16.74
C ARG A 133 -2.70 -17.75 -16.84
N ALA A 134 -3.35 -17.14 -15.85
CA ALA A 134 -4.81 -17.00 -15.81
C ALA A 134 -5.34 -16.07 -16.91
N LEU A 135 -4.55 -15.07 -17.33
CA LEU A 135 -4.91 -14.15 -18.40
C LEU A 135 -5.09 -14.86 -19.74
N GLY A 136 -4.26 -15.87 -20.06
CA GLY A 136 -4.37 -16.64 -21.30
C GLY A 136 -4.45 -15.74 -22.55
N ASN A 137 -4.99 -16.20 -23.68
CA ASN A 137 -5.00 -15.36 -24.89
C ASN A 137 -6.15 -14.33 -24.94
N ASP A 138 -7.25 -14.52 -24.20
CA ASP A 138 -8.47 -13.68 -24.31
C ASP A 138 -9.27 -13.52 -22.99
N ALA A 139 -8.69 -13.83 -21.82
CA ALA A 139 -9.44 -13.65 -20.58
C ALA A 139 -9.52 -12.17 -20.17
N ASP A 140 -10.65 -11.76 -19.60
CA ASP A 140 -10.78 -10.47 -18.92
C ASP A 140 -9.73 -10.38 -17.80
N PRO A 141 -8.85 -9.36 -17.78
CA PRO A 141 -7.87 -9.18 -16.71
C PRO A 141 -8.49 -9.23 -15.29
N LEU A 142 -9.74 -8.79 -15.11
CA LEU A 142 -10.41 -8.87 -13.82
C LEU A 142 -10.65 -10.32 -13.38
N GLU A 143 -11.09 -11.17 -14.29
CA GLU A 143 -11.33 -12.58 -14.02
C GLU A 143 -10.00 -13.34 -13.83
N ALA A 144 -8.95 -12.98 -14.57
CA ALA A 144 -7.61 -13.51 -14.37
C ALA A 144 -7.07 -13.19 -12.96
N VAL A 145 -7.27 -11.96 -12.48
CA VAL A 145 -6.91 -11.58 -11.11
C VAL A 145 -7.77 -12.30 -10.09
N ARG A 146 -9.10 -12.40 -10.28
CA ARG A 146 -9.98 -13.15 -9.36
C ARG A 146 -9.56 -14.62 -9.23
N ALA A 147 -9.26 -15.28 -10.35
CA ALA A 147 -8.74 -16.64 -10.37
C ALA A 147 -7.39 -16.75 -9.64
N THR A 148 -6.53 -15.74 -9.76
CA THR A 148 -5.27 -15.67 -9.02
C THR A 148 -5.51 -15.53 -7.51
N LEU A 149 -6.34 -14.56 -7.10
CA LEU A 149 -6.64 -14.24 -5.69
C LEU A 149 -7.29 -15.40 -4.93
N ALA A 150 -8.09 -16.22 -5.62
CA ALA A 150 -8.73 -17.40 -5.04
C ALA A 150 -7.72 -18.48 -4.61
N ARG A 151 -6.49 -18.42 -5.12
CA ARG A 151 -5.42 -19.38 -4.84
C ARG A 151 -4.37 -18.87 -3.85
N LEU A 152 -4.39 -17.57 -3.54
CA LEU A 152 -3.40 -16.98 -2.64
C LEU A 152 -3.83 -17.13 -1.17
N GLU A 153 -2.90 -17.57 -0.34
CA GLU A 153 -3.02 -17.57 1.12
C GLU A 153 -2.08 -16.52 1.73
N GLY A 154 -2.47 -15.94 2.86
CA GLY A 154 -1.72 -14.89 3.54
C GLY A 154 -2.35 -13.51 3.43
N ALA A 155 -1.53 -12.49 3.64
CA ALA A 155 -1.93 -11.09 3.68
C ALA A 155 -1.14 -10.30 2.65
N PHE A 156 -1.82 -9.61 1.75
CA PHE A 156 -1.26 -8.85 0.64
C PHE A 156 -2.07 -7.60 0.27
N ALA A 157 -1.39 -6.61 -0.27
CA ALA A 157 -1.95 -5.56 -1.11
C ALA A 157 -1.25 -5.67 -2.46
N LEU A 158 -2.03 -5.84 -3.53
CA LEU A 158 -1.54 -6.12 -4.87
C LEU A 158 -2.05 -5.06 -5.83
N VAL A 159 -1.21 -4.63 -6.75
CA VAL A 159 -1.60 -3.79 -7.88
C VAL A 159 -1.01 -4.36 -9.16
N PHE A 160 -1.88 -4.51 -10.16
CA PHE A 160 -1.60 -5.16 -11.43
C PHE A 160 -1.69 -4.16 -12.59
N LEU A 161 -0.72 -4.23 -13.51
CA LEU A 161 -0.80 -3.66 -14.86
C LEU A 161 -0.79 -4.77 -15.89
N PHE A 162 -1.43 -4.50 -17.02
CA PHE A 162 -1.57 -5.45 -18.12
C PHE A 162 -1.11 -4.83 -19.42
N GLU A 163 -0.27 -5.56 -20.15
CA GLU A 163 0.12 -5.21 -21.51
C GLU A 163 -1.13 -5.10 -22.41
N GLY A 164 -1.13 -4.14 -23.33
CA GLY A 164 -2.29 -3.84 -24.19
C GLY A 164 -3.46 -3.11 -23.52
N HIS A 165 -3.43 -2.86 -22.21
CA HIS A 165 -4.53 -2.22 -21.48
C HIS A 165 -4.10 -0.89 -20.82
N PRO A 166 -3.97 0.22 -21.59
CA PRO A 166 -3.43 1.49 -21.11
C PRO A 166 -4.33 2.27 -20.13
N ASP A 167 -5.58 1.85 -20.00
CA ASP A 167 -6.57 2.45 -19.10
C ASP A 167 -7.15 1.43 -18.11
N LEU A 168 -6.30 0.51 -17.64
CA LEU A 168 -6.70 -0.51 -16.70
C LEU A 168 -5.63 -0.71 -15.63
N MET A 169 -6.09 -0.75 -14.38
CA MET A 169 -5.33 -1.23 -13.25
C MET A 169 -6.26 -2.07 -12.38
N ILE A 170 -5.75 -3.15 -11.83
CA ILE A 170 -6.50 -3.95 -10.87
C ILE A 170 -5.79 -3.89 -9.53
N ALA A 171 -6.55 -3.70 -8.47
CA ALA A 171 -6.08 -3.61 -7.10
C ALA A 171 -6.74 -4.72 -6.27
N ALA A 172 -6.03 -5.28 -5.30
CA ALA A 172 -6.60 -6.23 -4.36
C ALA A 172 -6.02 -6.06 -2.96
N ARG A 173 -6.87 -6.20 -1.94
CA ARG A 173 -6.54 -6.01 -0.52
C ARG A 173 -6.92 -7.24 0.30
N ARG A 174 -5.98 -7.76 1.07
CA ARG A 174 -6.19 -8.73 2.15
C ARG A 174 -5.14 -8.50 3.25
N GLY A 175 -5.51 -7.97 4.40
CA GLY A 175 -4.60 -7.66 5.52
C GLY A 175 -3.78 -6.37 5.33
N SER A 176 -2.99 -6.25 4.26
CA SER A 176 -2.18 -5.03 4.03
C SER A 176 -3.05 -3.86 3.54
N PRO A 177 -2.78 -2.61 3.94
CA PRO A 177 -3.60 -1.45 3.57
C PRO A 177 -3.43 -1.06 2.09
N LEU A 178 -4.52 -0.61 1.47
CA LEU A 178 -4.53 -0.05 0.11
C LEU A 178 -5.70 0.95 -0.03
N ALA A 179 -5.42 2.09 -0.65
CA ALA A 179 -6.37 3.16 -0.85
C ALA A 179 -6.43 3.60 -2.33
N ILE A 180 -7.61 4.00 -2.76
CA ILE A 180 -7.90 4.55 -4.10
C ILE A 180 -8.00 6.07 -3.98
N GLY A 181 -7.22 6.78 -4.78
CA GLY A 181 -7.33 8.22 -4.97
C GLY A 181 -8.10 8.56 -6.26
N TYR A 182 -9.02 9.52 -6.17
CA TYR A 182 -9.84 9.97 -7.29
C TYR A 182 -9.39 11.35 -7.79
N GLY A 183 -8.88 11.43 -9.02
CA GLY A 183 -8.51 12.67 -9.69
C GLY A 183 -9.58 13.17 -10.67
N SER A 184 -9.17 14.09 -11.55
CA SER A 184 -10.01 14.59 -12.65
C SER A 184 -9.58 13.93 -13.98
N GLY A 185 -10.20 12.80 -14.31
CA GLY A 185 -9.78 11.95 -15.43
C GLY A 185 -8.46 11.20 -15.17
N GLU A 186 -8.13 11.02 -13.90
CA GLU A 186 -6.96 10.31 -13.41
C GLU A 186 -7.35 9.50 -12.17
N MET A 187 -6.69 8.37 -11.96
CA MET A 187 -6.88 7.51 -10.78
C MET A 187 -5.55 7.15 -10.17
N TYR A 188 -5.54 7.01 -8.84
CA TYR A 188 -4.33 6.73 -8.08
C TYR A 188 -4.56 5.58 -7.11
N LEU A 189 -3.50 4.84 -6.79
CA LEU A 189 -3.45 3.82 -5.75
C LEU A 189 -2.28 4.09 -4.83
N GLY A 190 -2.46 3.89 -3.53
CA GLY A 190 -1.41 4.07 -2.54
C GLY A 190 -1.60 3.12 -1.38
N SER A 191 -0.51 2.52 -0.89
CA SER A 191 -0.54 1.75 0.37
C SER A 191 -0.73 2.63 1.60
N ASP A 192 -0.57 3.95 1.44
CA ASP A 192 -0.74 4.97 2.46
C ASP A 192 -1.29 6.23 1.79
N ALA A 193 -2.23 6.90 2.45
CA ALA A 193 -2.86 8.13 2.01
C ALA A 193 -1.82 9.26 1.83
N MET A 194 -0.72 9.24 2.59
CA MET A 194 0.40 10.20 2.45
C MET A 194 1.02 10.21 1.05
N ALA A 195 1.06 9.08 0.35
CA ALA A 195 1.57 9.03 -1.02
C ALA A 195 0.60 9.65 -2.03
N LEU A 196 -0.70 9.68 -1.70
CA LEU A 196 -1.74 10.18 -2.59
C LEU A 196 -2.03 11.67 -2.41
N GLY A 197 -1.71 12.24 -1.25
CA GLY A 197 -2.03 13.63 -0.91
C GLY A 197 -1.65 14.69 -1.95
N PRO A 198 -0.46 14.63 -2.60
CA PRO A 198 -0.11 15.58 -3.66
C PRO A 198 -0.91 15.42 -4.96
N LEU A 199 -1.54 14.26 -5.15
CA LEU A 199 -2.24 13.88 -6.38
C LEU A 199 -3.75 14.14 -6.24
N THR A 200 -4.30 13.90 -5.04
CA THR A 200 -5.73 14.13 -4.77
C THR A 200 -6.02 14.23 -3.27
N HIS A 201 -7.12 14.91 -2.96
CA HIS A 201 -7.71 14.92 -1.63
C HIS A 201 -8.89 13.95 -1.49
N ARG A 202 -9.32 13.27 -2.56
CA ARG A 202 -10.47 12.35 -2.53
C ARG A 202 -9.98 10.91 -2.47
N ILE A 203 -10.16 10.26 -1.33
CA ILE A 203 -9.59 8.94 -1.06
C ILE A 203 -10.68 7.99 -0.54
N ALA A 204 -10.76 6.79 -1.11
CA ALA A 204 -11.51 5.67 -0.53
C ALA A 204 -10.54 4.58 -0.08
N TYR A 205 -10.75 4.05 1.13
CA TYR A 205 -10.00 2.90 1.62
C TYR A 205 -10.70 1.62 1.16
N LEU A 206 -9.95 0.69 0.57
CA LEU A 206 -10.45 -0.66 0.33
C LEU A 206 -10.64 -1.36 1.66
N GLU A 207 -11.64 -2.23 1.79
CA GLU A 207 -11.87 -3.07 2.96
C GLU A 207 -11.19 -4.44 2.82
N GLU A 208 -11.24 -5.23 3.90
CA GLU A 208 -10.65 -6.56 3.92
C GLU A 208 -11.31 -7.47 2.87
N GLY A 209 -10.50 -8.02 1.97
CA GLY A 209 -10.96 -8.90 0.90
C GLY A 209 -11.41 -8.19 -0.37
N ASP A 210 -11.40 -6.86 -0.41
CA ASP A 210 -11.80 -6.10 -1.60
C ASP A 210 -10.81 -6.29 -2.77
N HIS A 211 -11.36 -6.32 -3.99
CA HIS A 211 -10.61 -6.05 -5.22
C HIS A 211 -11.33 -5.02 -6.07
N ALA A 212 -10.58 -4.25 -6.84
CA ALA A 212 -11.11 -3.15 -7.63
C ALA A 212 -10.56 -3.14 -9.04
N ARG A 213 -11.42 -2.83 -10.00
CA ARG A 213 -11.07 -2.46 -11.37
C ARG A 213 -11.04 -0.94 -11.47
N LEU A 214 -9.92 -0.38 -11.91
CA LEU A 214 -9.73 1.07 -12.07
C LEU A 214 -9.48 1.41 -13.53
N THR A 215 -10.13 2.47 -13.99
CA THR A 215 -9.87 3.18 -15.25
C THR A 215 -9.78 4.67 -14.96
N ARG A 216 -9.32 5.52 -15.88
CA ARG A 216 -9.32 6.98 -15.67
C ARG A 216 -10.70 7.58 -15.38
N ALA A 217 -11.77 6.85 -15.73
CA ALA A 217 -13.14 7.27 -15.46
C ALA A 217 -13.59 7.00 -14.01
N GLY A 218 -12.97 6.05 -13.31
CA GLY A 218 -13.33 5.72 -11.94
C GLY A 218 -12.89 4.33 -11.49
N ALA A 219 -13.51 3.84 -10.41
CA ALA A 219 -13.24 2.53 -9.85
C ALA A 219 -14.54 1.76 -9.61
N GLU A 220 -14.52 0.47 -9.94
CA GLU A 220 -15.52 -0.51 -9.54
C GLU A 220 -14.90 -1.41 -8.49
N ILE A 221 -15.48 -1.42 -7.29
CA ILE A 221 -14.97 -2.18 -6.14
C ILE A 221 -15.90 -3.35 -5.90
N PHE A 222 -15.32 -4.50 -5.60
CA PHE A 222 -16.01 -5.74 -5.29
C PHE A 222 -15.52 -6.26 -3.94
N ASP A 223 -16.43 -6.80 -3.14
CA ASP A 223 -16.07 -7.45 -1.87
C ASP A 223 -15.49 -8.86 -2.09
N ALA A 224 -15.16 -9.53 -0.98
CA ALA A 224 -14.62 -10.89 -0.98
C ALA A 224 -15.52 -11.95 -1.64
N SER A 225 -16.83 -11.69 -1.75
CA SER A 225 -17.79 -12.57 -2.45
C SER A 225 -17.86 -12.29 -3.96
N GLY A 226 -17.21 -11.21 -4.42
CA GLY A 226 -17.26 -10.73 -5.79
C GLY A 226 -18.44 -9.80 -6.08
N ALA A 227 -19.22 -9.42 -5.06
CA ALA A 227 -20.36 -8.51 -5.22
C ALA A 227 -19.90 -7.05 -5.33
N PRO A 228 -20.48 -6.23 -6.22
CA PRO A 228 -20.16 -4.81 -6.31
C PRO A 228 -20.51 -4.06 -5.02
N VAL A 229 -19.59 -3.23 -4.53
CA VAL A 229 -19.74 -2.44 -3.31
C VAL A 229 -19.33 -1.00 -3.53
N ARG A 230 -19.84 -0.09 -2.70
CA ARG A 230 -19.43 1.31 -2.67
C ARG A 230 -18.67 1.58 -1.37
N ARG A 231 -17.44 2.07 -1.51
CA ARG A 231 -16.64 2.56 -0.38
C ARG A 231 -16.79 4.07 -0.23
N GLU A 232 -16.83 4.54 1.00
CA GLU A 232 -16.94 5.96 1.29
C GLU A 232 -15.70 6.71 0.77
N VAL A 233 -15.93 7.81 0.07
CA VAL A 233 -14.85 8.70 -0.38
C VAL A 233 -14.70 9.81 0.64
N HIS A 234 -13.59 9.79 1.35
CA HIS A 234 -13.24 10.82 2.30
C HIS A 234 -12.49 11.95 1.58
N ALA A 235 -12.62 13.16 2.12
CA ALA A 235 -11.83 14.32 1.71
C ALA A 235 -11.02 14.84 2.90
N PRO A 236 -9.90 14.18 3.29
CA PRO A 236 -9.12 14.63 4.42
C PRO A 236 -8.55 16.03 4.16
N PRO A 237 -8.45 16.89 5.18
CA PRO A 237 -7.82 18.20 5.05
C PRO A 237 -6.37 18.05 4.57
N ALA A 238 -5.88 19.01 3.79
CA ALA A 238 -4.59 18.93 3.11
C ALA A 238 -3.42 18.69 4.07
N GLU A 239 -3.51 19.23 5.28
CA GLU A 239 -2.54 19.10 6.37
C GLU A 239 -2.35 17.63 6.81
N ALA A 240 -3.37 16.77 6.61
CA ALA A 240 -3.29 15.35 6.96
C ALA A 240 -2.26 14.57 6.10
N PHE A 241 -1.82 15.14 4.99
CA PHE A 241 -0.92 14.49 4.03
C PHE A 241 0.53 15.02 4.07
N HIS A 242 0.80 16.08 4.84
CA HIS A 242 2.11 16.73 4.89
C HIS A 242 2.91 16.28 6.11
N ALA A 243 3.79 15.29 5.92
CA ALA A 243 4.88 15.02 6.85
C ALA A 243 6.15 15.77 6.38
N GLU A 244 6.35 16.97 6.89
CA GLU A 244 7.55 17.76 6.64
C GLU A 244 8.40 17.89 7.90
N LYS A 245 9.71 18.07 7.74
CA LYS A 245 10.61 18.29 8.88
C LYS A 245 10.49 19.70 9.48
N GLY A 246 9.91 20.65 8.74
CA GLY A 246 9.85 22.06 9.14
C GLY A 246 11.26 22.61 9.47
N PRO A 247 11.44 23.31 10.60
CA PRO A 247 12.74 23.87 10.99
C PRO A 247 13.75 22.83 11.50
N TYR A 248 13.37 21.55 11.63
CA TYR A 248 14.20 20.52 12.25
C TYR A 248 15.04 19.76 11.23
N LYS A 249 16.23 19.33 11.65
CA LYS A 249 17.13 18.50 10.82
C LYS A 249 16.61 17.06 10.63
N HIS A 250 15.92 16.52 11.64
CA HIS A 250 15.46 15.13 11.70
C HIS A 250 13.98 15.06 12.13
N PHE A 251 13.23 14.09 11.61
CA PHE A 251 11.83 13.85 12.02
C PHE A 251 11.72 13.56 13.52
N MET A 252 12.61 12.73 14.07
CA MET A 252 12.65 12.45 15.51
C MET A 252 12.79 13.73 16.36
N ALA A 253 13.62 14.69 15.92
CA ALA A 253 13.76 15.96 16.62
C ALA A 253 12.46 16.78 16.56
N LYS A 254 11.81 16.85 15.39
CA LYS A 254 10.48 17.48 15.23
C LYS A 254 9.45 16.84 16.16
N GLU A 255 9.28 15.52 16.08
CA GLU A 255 8.27 14.76 16.83
C GLU A 255 8.46 14.90 18.35
N ILE A 256 9.71 14.93 18.83
CA ILE A 256 10.00 15.18 20.25
C ILE A 256 9.52 16.56 20.69
N HIS A 257 9.76 17.61 19.88
CA HIS A 257 9.36 18.97 20.21
C HIS A 257 7.86 19.23 20.01
N GLU A 258 7.19 18.43 19.18
CA GLU A 258 5.74 18.52 18.94
C GLU A 258 4.91 17.80 20.00
N GLN A 259 5.52 17.05 20.92
CA GLN A 259 4.81 16.33 21.99
C GLN A 259 3.77 17.20 22.74
N PRO A 260 4.04 18.49 23.12
CA PRO A 260 3.04 19.31 23.79
C PRO A 260 1.77 19.50 22.95
N SER A 261 1.92 19.80 21.67
CA SER A 261 0.80 19.98 20.74
C SER A 261 0.08 18.67 20.44
N ALA A 262 0.82 17.57 20.29
CA ALA A 262 0.25 16.24 20.06
C ALA A 262 -0.59 15.77 21.26
N ILE A 263 -0.08 15.96 22.48
CA ILE A 263 -0.82 15.66 23.72
C ILE A 263 -2.06 16.56 23.84
N ALA A 264 -1.93 17.86 23.56
CA ALA A 264 -3.06 18.79 23.61
C ALA A 264 -4.15 18.40 22.59
N GLY A 265 -3.77 17.98 21.39
CA GLY A 265 -4.70 17.47 20.38
C GLY A 265 -5.40 16.19 20.82
N ALA A 266 -4.66 15.22 21.37
CA ALA A 266 -5.22 13.99 21.90
C ALA A 266 -6.22 14.24 23.05
N LEU A 267 -5.85 15.09 24.01
CA LEU A 267 -6.75 15.47 25.11
C LEU A 267 -7.98 16.22 24.59
N GLY A 268 -7.81 17.14 23.63
CA GLY A 268 -8.91 17.91 23.05
C GLY A 268 -9.98 17.04 22.40
N HIS A 269 -9.61 15.86 21.85
CA HIS A 269 -10.56 14.92 21.27
C HIS A 269 -11.43 14.21 22.32
N TYR A 270 -10.86 13.91 23.50
CA TYR A 270 -11.53 13.17 24.56
C TYR A 270 -12.07 14.03 25.69
N LEU A 271 -12.03 15.37 25.57
CA LEU A 271 -12.56 16.28 26.57
C LEU A 271 -13.81 16.99 26.04
N THR A 272 -14.74 17.32 26.94
CA THR A 272 -15.85 18.22 26.63
C THR A 272 -15.34 19.61 26.21
N ALA A 273 -16.16 20.38 25.51
CA ALA A 273 -15.78 21.72 25.02
C ALA A 273 -15.33 22.67 26.16
N ASP A 274 -15.92 22.52 27.35
CA ASP A 274 -15.55 23.26 28.57
C ASP A 274 -14.36 22.64 29.34
N ARG A 275 -13.85 21.50 28.86
CA ARG A 275 -12.73 20.71 29.42
C ARG A 275 -12.96 20.24 30.86
N ARG A 276 -14.21 20.08 31.29
CA ARG A 276 -14.57 19.65 32.66
C ARG A 276 -14.88 18.17 32.79
N ALA A 277 -15.10 17.48 31.67
CA ALA A 277 -15.37 16.06 31.65
C ALA A 277 -14.70 15.38 30.45
N VAL A 278 -14.63 14.05 30.52
CA VAL A 278 -14.16 13.21 29.41
C VAL A 278 -15.36 12.90 28.51
N ALA A 279 -15.21 13.15 27.21
CA ALA A 279 -16.14 12.78 26.16
C ALA A 279 -15.62 11.54 25.44
N LEU A 280 -16.07 10.35 25.85
CA LEU A 280 -15.68 9.09 25.21
C LEU A 280 -16.59 8.80 24.01
N PRO A 281 -16.03 8.41 22.85
CA PRO A 281 -16.82 7.97 21.71
C PRO A 281 -17.43 6.58 21.98
N GLY A 282 -18.76 6.46 21.83
CA GLY A 282 -19.49 5.19 21.95
C GLY A 282 -20.04 4.89 23.35
N GLY A 283 -21.12 4.09 23.41
CA GLY A 283 -21.87 3.74 24.62
C GLY A 283 -21.31 2.54 25.39
N LEU A 284 -19.98 2.41 25.47
CA LEU A 284 -19.33 1.35 26.26
C LEU A 284 -19.40 1.69 27.76
N ASP A 285 -19.97 0.78 28.54
CA ASP A 285 -19.94 0.86 30.00
C ASP A 285 -18.66 0.21 30.54
N PHE A 286 -17.65 1.04 30.84
CA PHE A 286 -16.39 0.59 31.41
C PHE A 286 -16.54 0.03 32.83
N GLY A 287 -17.62 0.34 33.54
CA GLY A 287 -17.87 -0.18 34.90
C GLY A 287 -18.19 -1.68 34.92
N ALA A 288 -18.64 -2.24 33.79
CA ALA A 288 -18.93 -3.66 33.63
C ALA A 288 -17.72 -4.48 33.14
N VAL A 289 -16.59 -3.83 32.85
CA VAL A 289 -15.37 -4.52 32.39
C VAL A 289 -14.66 -5.10 33.61
N GLU A 290 -14.42 -6.41 33.62
CA GLU A 290 -13.71 -7.12 34.70
C GLU A 290 -12.26 -7.47 34.33
N ARG A 291 -11.90 -7.36 33.06
CA ARG A 291 -10.56 -7.73 32.57
C ARG A 291 -10.19 -6.90 31.35
N LEU A 292 -8.96 -6.37 31.37
CA LEU A 292 -8.34 -5.72 30.23
C LEU A 292 -7.18 -6.57 29.68
N THR A 293 -7.06 -6.66 28.37
CA THR A 293 -5.91 -7.29 27.71
C THR A 293 -5.32 -6.31 26.70
N LEU A 294 -4.04 -5.98 26.88
CA LEU A 294 -3.31 -5.04 26.03
C LEU A 294 -2.29 -5.82 25.18
N VAL A 295 -2.37 -5.70 23.85
CA VAL A 295 -1.47 -6.38 22.91
C VAL A 295 -0.74 -5.32 22.08
N ALA A 296 0.60 -5.32 22.13
CA ALA A 296 1.44 -4.36 21.42
C ALA A 296 2.87 -4.90 21.26
N CYS A 297 3.63 -4.29 20.34
CA CYS A 297 5.04 -4.62 20.07
C CYS A 297 5.93 -3.37 20.23
N GLY A 298 7.21 -3.57 20.59
CA GLY A 298 8.21 -2.48 20.66
C GLY A 298 7.84 -1.38 21.67
N THR A 299 8.02 -0.11 21.32
CA THR A 299 7.74 1.02 22.22
C THR A 299 6.28 1.10 22.68
N ALA A 300 5.32 0.65 21.86
CA ALA A 300 3.91 0.59 22.24
C ALA A 300 3.66 -0.39 23.40
N HIS A 301 4.44 -1.48 23.48
CA HIS A 301 4.38 -2.41 24.61
C HIS A 301 4.77 -1.75 25.94
N TYR A 302 5.74 -0.83 25.92
CA TYR A 302 6.10 -0.06 27.12
C TYR A 302 4.98 0.88 27.56
N ALA A 303 4.27 1.50 26.61
CA ALA A 303 3.09 2.30 26.94
C ALA A 303 2.00 1.44 27.62
N CYS A 304 1.78 0.19 27.15
CA CYS A 304 0.87 -0.75 27.80
C CYS A 304 1.31 -1.10 29.23
N HIS A 305 2.61 -1.25 29.48
CA HIS A 305 3.11 -1.48 30.85
C HIS A 305 2.85 -0.30 31.77
N VAL A 306 3.02 0.93 31.30
CA VAL A 306 2.68 2.13 32.09
C VAL A 306 1.17 2.17 32.35
N ALA A 307 0.35 1.95 31.32
CA ALA A 307 -1.10 1.95 31.44
C ALA A 307 -1.62 0.87 32.40
N LYS A 308 -0.97 -0.31 32.44
CA LYS A 308 -1.29 -1.38 33.38
C LYS A 308 -1.32 -0.88 34.83
N TYR A 309 -0.28 -0.16 35.27
CA TYR A 309 -0.24 0.38 36.64
C TYR A 309 -1.39 1.35 36.90
N TRP A 310 -1.79 2.16 35.91
CA TRP A 310 -2.92 3.09 36.06
C TRP A 310 -4.25 2.36 36.15
N PHE A 311 -4.49 1.34 35.32
CA PHE A 311 -5.73 0.56 35.39
C PHE A 311 -5.83 -0.24 36.69
N GLU A 312 -4.75 -0.88 37.13
CA GLU A 312 -4.74 -1.63 38.41
C GLU A 312 -4.95 -0.70 39.62
N SER A 313 -4.32 0.48 39.64
CA SER A 313 -4.39 1.37 40.80
C SER A 313 -5.63 2.28 40.84
N LEU A 314 -6.07 2.79 39.69
CA LEU A 314 -7.17 3.77 39.61
C LEU A 314 -8.51 3.08 39.32
N ALA A 315 -8.53 2.15 38.37
CA ALA A 315 -9.76 1.45 37.95
C ALA A 315 -9.96 0.12 38.70
N ARG A 316 -8.94 -0.39 39.39
CA ARG A 316 -8.94 -1.68 40.11
C ARG A 316 -9.26 -2.87 39.20
N LEU A 317 -8.70 -2.81 37.98
CA LEU A 317 -8.79 -3.82 36.93
C LEU A 317 -7.47 -4.52 36.66
#